data_AF-A0A9X1IEN3-F1
#
_entry.id   AF-A0A9X1IEN3-F1
#
_cell.length_a   1.000
_cell.length_b   1.000
_cell.length_c   1.000
_cell.angle_alpha   90.00
_cell.angle_beta   90.00
_cell.angle_gamma   90.00
#
_symmetry.space_group_name_H-M   'P 1'
#
loop_
_entity.id
_entity.type
_entity.pdbx_description
1 polymer ?
#
loop_
_entity_poly.entity_id
_entity_poly.type
_entity_poly.pdbx_seq_one_letter_code
_entity_poly.pdbx_strand_id
1 'polypeptide(L)'
;MADPLWALAGLGAASAPLAACLVAALARRRRRAARAALMIGSGTPPQAYHLPPTIEAAEREMAVLLRRLRAHLRDPYDFPASRITSETAFEECLERATALGARIAELGGAAPVGPAERERMRGLILEGLMASQRMAAEKATPSPQIGRRGGAAAHAAGPTRRPGRAS
;
A
#
# COMPACT_ATOMS: atom_id res chain seq x y z
N MET A 1 -27.23 -15.77 -35.30
CA MET A 1 -26.84 -15.61 -33.88
C MET A 1 -25.40 -15.15 -33.88
N ALA A 2 -25.14 -13.91 -33.50
CA ALA A 2 -23.82 -13.30 -33.51
C ALA A 2 -23.39 -13.01 -32.05
N ASP A 3 -22.22 -13.52 -31.67
CA ASP A 3 -21.63 -13.41 -30.33
C ASP A 3 -21.26 -11.96 -29.97
N PRO A 4 -21.67 -11.43 -28.79
CA PRO A 4 -21.40 -10.05 -28.38
C PRO A 4 -20.17 -9.93 -27.46
N LEU A 5 -19.11 -10.71 -27.69
CA LEU A 5 -17.96 -10.79 -26.75
C LEU A 5 -16.81 -9.80 -27.00
N TRP A 6 -16.90 -8.94 -28.02
CA TRP A 6 -15.80 -8.03 -28.39
C TRP A 6 -15.94 -6.57 -27.92
N ALA A 7 -16.99 -6.23 -27.16
CA ALA A 7 -17.20 -4.84 -26.72
C ALA A 7 -16.45 -4.42 -25.44
N LEU A 8 -15.62 -5.29 -24.85
CA LEU A 8 -14.90 -5.01 -23.59
C LEU A 8 -13.40 -4.71 -23.75
N ALA A 9 -12.91 -4.51 -24.97
CA ALA A 9 -11.49 -4.21 -25.22
C ALA A 9 -11.13 -2.70 -25.15
N GLY A 10 -11.94 -1.87 -24.48
CA GLY A 10 -11.91 -0.42 -24.67
C GLY A 10 -11.43 0.50 -23.54
N LEU A 11 -11.27 0.05 -22.29
CA LEU A 11 -10.97 0.98 -21.17
C LEU A 11 -9.94 0.43 -20.17
N GLY A 12 -8.68 0.31 -20.59
CA GLY A 12 -7.57 -0.06 -19.70
C GLY A 12 -6.28 0.74 -19.89
N ALA A 13 -6.31 1.84 -20.65
CA ALA A 13 -5.09 2.51 -21.12
C ALA A 13 -4.76 3.86 -20.44
N ALA A 14 -5.35 4.17 -19.28
CA ALA A 14 -5.10 5.46 -18.61
C ALA A 14 -4.51 5.36 -17.20
N SER A 15 -4.29 4.17 -16.64
CA SER A 15 -3.75 3.97 -15.28
C SER A 15 -2.44 3.17 -15.21
N ALA A 16 -1.84 2.84 -16.34
CA ALA A 16 -0.60 2.07 -16.41
C ALA A 16 0.71 2.82 -16.08
N PRO A 17 0.90 4.13 -16.36
CA PRO A 17 2.24 4.71 -16.26
C PRO A 17 2.70 4.88 -14.80
N LEU A 18 1.80 5.18 -13.86
CA LEU A 18 2.17 5.37 -12.45
C LEU A 18 2.51 4.05 -11.75
N ALA A 19 1.76 2.98 -12.03
CA ALA A 19 2.06 1.64 -11.50
C ALA A 19 3.36 1.09 -12.09
N ALA A 20 3.62 1.30 -13.38
CA ALA A 20 4.87 0.90 -14.03
C ALA A 20 6.09 1.67 -13.49
N CYS A 21 5.95 2.98 -13.22
CA CYS A 21 7.01 3.79 -12.62
C CYS A 21 7.36 3.32 -11.20
N LEU A 22 6.36 3.00 -10.37
CA LEU A 22 6.57 2.47 -9.02
C LEU A 22 7.24 1.08 -9.03
N VAL A 23 6.80 0.17 -9.90
CA VAL A 23 7.43 -1.15 -10.07
C VAL A 23 8.87 -1.01 -10.57
N ALA A 24 9.14 -0.10 -11.49
CA ALA A 24 10.49 0.15 -12.01
C ALA A 24 11.41 0.82 -10.98
N ALA A 25 10.89 1.70 -10.11
CA ALA A 25 11.63 2.28 -9.00
C ALA A 25 11.97 1.22 -7.94
N LEU A 26 11.03 0.33 -7.61
CA LEU A 26 11.26 -0.80 -6.69
C LEU A 26 12.21 -1.86 -7.26
N ALA A 27 12.12 -2.17 -8.55
CA ALA A 27 13.07 -3.06 -9.20
C ALA A 27 14.49 -2.47 -9.15
N ARG A 28 14.62 -1.15 -9.31
CA ARG A 28 15.90 -0.45 -9.10
C ARG A 28 16.35 -0.48 -7.64
N ARG A 29 15.44 -0.35 -6.67
CA ARG A 29 15.71 -0.47 -5.22
C ARG A 29 16.20 -1.88 -4.85
N ARG A 30 15.53 -2.93 -5.32
CA ARG A 30 15.94 -4.34 -5.14
C ARG A 30 17.32 -4.62 -5.73
N ARG A 31 17.60 -4.12 -6.93
CA ARG A 31 18.92 -4.29 -7.57
C ARG A 31 20.03 -3.51 -6.85
N ARG A 32 19.73 -2.34 -6.27
CA ARG A 32 20.69 -1.56 -5.46
C ARG A 32 20.96 -2.24 -4.11
N ALA A 33 19.93 -2.77 -3.45
CA ALA A 33 20.06 -3.52 -2.21
C ALA A 33 20.86 -4.82 -2.40
N ALA A 34 20.60 -5.57 -3.48
CA ALA A 34 21.38 -6.77 -3.81
C ALA A 34 22.86 -6.48 -4.14
N ARG A 35 23.14 -5.32 -4.76
CA ARG A 35 24.52 -4.88 -5.01
C ARG A 35 25.22 -4.35 -3.75
N ALA A 36 24.48 -3.70 -2.84
CA ALA A 36 25.01 -3.33 -1.52
C ALA A 36 25.33 -4.58 -0.68
N ALA A 37 24.47 -5.61 -0.70
CA ALA A 37 24.70 -6.87 -0.01
C ALA A 37 25.96 -7.63 -0.49
N LEU A 38 26.36 -7.46 -1.75
CA LEU A 38 27.61 -8.02 -2.30
C LEU A 38 28.86 -7.21 -1.92
N MET A 39 28.71 -5.97 -1.49
CA MET A 39 29.82 -5.07 -1.11
C MET A 39 29.97 -4.91 0.41
N ILE A 40 29.00 -5.35 1.22
CA ILE A 40 29.05 -5.30 2.69
C ILE A 40 29.70 -6.60 3.19
N GLY A 41 31.00 -6.69 2.97
CA GLY A 41 31.91 -7.57 3.71
C GLY A 41 32.42 -6.92 5.01
N SER A 42 31.85 -5.81 5.46
CA SER A 42 32.25 -5.10 6.67
C SER A 42 31.02 -4.66 7.47
N GLY A 43 30.82 -5.33 8.59
CA GLY A 43 29.71 -5.14 9.50
C GLY A 43 29.53 -3.68 9.93
N THR A 44 28.32 -3.19 9.77
CA THR A 44 27.73 -2.33 10.80
C THR A 44 27.09 -3.26 11.81
N PRO A 45 27.44 -3.21 13.11
CA PRO A 45 26.65 -3.91 14.10
C PRO A 45 25.21 -3.40 13.99
N PRO A 46 24.19 -4.29 14.04
CA PRO A 46 22.81 -3.84 14.09
C PRO A 46 22.72 -2.84 15.23
N GLN A 47 22.20 -1.64 14.98
CA GLN A 47 21.98 -0.67 16.04
C GLN A 47 21.30 -1.40 17.19
N ALA A 48 21.87 -1.31 18.39
CA ALA A 48 21.35 -1.95 19.58
C ALA A 48 20.03 -1.26 19.95
N TYR A 49 18.97 -1.60 19.23
CA TYR A 49 17.62 -1.29 19.63
C TYR A 49 17.45 -1.92 21.01
N HIS A 50 17.01 -1.14 22.00
CA HIS A 50 16.54 -1.71 23.25
C HIS A 50 15.34 -2.58 22.92
N LEU A 51 15.58 -3.88 22.78
CA LEU A 51 14.56 -4.84 22.38
C LEU A 51 13.60 -5.05 23.55
N PRO A 52 12.29 -5.02 23.30
CA PRO A 52 11.30 -5.22 24.34
C PRO A 52 11.48 -6.59 25.02
N PRO A 53 11.31 -6.65 26.35
CA PRO A 53 11.54 -7.86 27.12
C PRO A 53 10.38 -8.87 27.01
N THR A 54 9.18 -8.45 26.58
CA THR A 54 7.98 -9.31 26.48
C THR A 54 7.39 -9.30 25.07
N ILE A 55 6.61 -10.35 24.76
CA ILE A 55 5.94 -10.52 23.46
C ILE A 55 4.96 -9.36 23.23
N GLU A 56 4.15 -9.01 24.24
CA GLU A 56 3.12 -7.97 24.12
C GLU A 56 3.72 -6.58 23.93
N ALA A 57 4.89 -6.32 24.53
CA ALA A 57 5.63 -5.08 24.29
C ALA A 57 6.17 -5.05 22.85
N ALA A 58 6.73 -6.16 22.38
CA ALA A 58 7.24 -6.30 21.01
C ALA A 58 6.13 -6.14 19.96
N GLU A 59 4.97 -6.77 20.16
CA GLU A 59 3.81 -6.67 19.27
C GLU A 59 3.25 -5.25 19.21
N ARG A 60 3.18 -4.55 20.35
CA ARG A 60 2.73 -3.15 20.39
C ARG A 60 3.65 -2.24 19.60
N GLU A 61 4.96 -2.38 19.77
CA GLU A 61 5.94 -1.62 18.99
C GLU A 61 5.85 -1.98 17.49
N MET A 62 5.77 -3.28 17.17
CA MET A 62 5.62 -3.76 15.80
C MET A 62 4.39 -3.16 15.11
N ALA A 63 3.25 -3.11 15.82
CA ALA A 63 2.03 -2.49 15.30
C ALA A 63 2.21 -0.99 15.01
N VAL A 64 2.96 -0.26 15.83
CA VAL A 64 3.29 1.16 15.59
C VAL A 64 4.14 1.31 14.34
N LEU A 65 5.21 0.53 14.20
CA LEU A 65 6.10 0.61 13.03
C LEU A 65 5.35 0.27 11.74
N LEU A 66 4.55 -0.81 11.75
CA LEU A 66 3.76 -1.19 10.58
C LEU A 66 2.73 -0.11 10.19
N ARG A 67 2.13 0.61 11.15
CA ARG A 67 1.25 1.75 10.84
C ARG A 67 2.01 2.89 10.15
N ARG A 68 3.20 3.23 10.65
CA ARG A 68 4.07 4.28 10.04
C ARG A 68 4.51 3.91 8.63
N LEU A 69 4.96 2.67 8.45
CA LEU A 69 5.35 2.14 7.14
C LEU A 69 4.17 2.18 6.15
N ARG A 70 2.96 1.78 6.57
CA ARG A 70 1.76 1.90 5.73
C ARG A 70 1.43 3.34 5.38
N ALA A 71 1.49 4.25 6.36
CA ALA A 71 1.23 5.67 6.12
C ALA A 71 2.23 6.26 5.12
N HIS A 72 3.52 5.97 5.28
CA HIS A 72 4.57 6.42 4.36
C HIS A 72 4.39 5.84 2.95
N LEU A 73 4.02 4.57 2.83
CA LEU A 73 3.81 3.98 1.51
C LEU A 73 2.53 4.49 0.81
N ARG A 74 1.56 5.02 1.59
CA ARG A 74 0.36 5.65 1.06
C ARG A 74 0.65 7.06 0.56
N ASP A 75 1.37 7.84 1.35
CA ASP A 75 1.85 9.17 0.99
C ASP A 75 3.24 9.41 1.62
N PRO A 76 4.32 9.36 0.83
CA PRO A 76 5.67 9.59 1.32
C PRO A 76 5.93 11.00 1.84
N TYR A 77 5.10 11.97 1.47
CA TYR A 77 5.26 13.38 1.83
C TYR A 77 4.37 13.80 3.02
N ASP A 78 3.45 12.93 3.47
CA ASP A 78 2.69 13.11 4.71
C ASP A 78 3.55 12.71 5.93
N PHE A 79 4.49 13.58 6.27
CA PHE A 79 5.37 13.42 7.43
C PHE A 79 4.60 13.40 8.77
N PRO A 80 3.55 14.22 8.99
CA PRO A 80 2.75 14.13 10.21
C PRO A 80 2.13 12.75 10.44
N ALA A 81 1.60 12.11 9.39
CA ALA A 81 0.99 10.79 9.51
C ALA A 81 2.03 9.66 9.65
N SER A 82 3.09 9.69 8.85
CA SER A 82 4.08 8.60 8.81
C SER A 82 5.16 8.70 9.88
N ARG A 83 5.54 9.92 10.29
CA ARG A 83 6.76 10.22 11.07
C ARG A 83 8.05 9.67 10.43
N ILE A 84 8.06 9.44 9.12
CA ILE A 84 9.20 8.96 8.35
C ILE A 84 9.60 10.04 7.36
N THR A 85 10.76 10.68 7.58
CA THR A 85 11.18 11.88 6.84
C THR A 85 12.03 11.59 5.60
N SER A 86 12.50 10.36 5.43
CA SER A 86 13.41 9.99 4.36
C SER A 86 13.32 8.50 4.04
N GLU A 87 13.87 8.13 2.89
CA GLU A 87 14.03 6.72 2.51
C GLU A 87 14.93 5.96 3.50
N THR A 88 15.95 6.60 4.05
CA THR A 88 16.80 6.01 5.09
C THR A 88 16.00 5.74 6.37
N ALA A 89 15.17 6.70 6.81
CA ALA A 89 14.30 6.51 7.97
C ALA A 89 13.24 5.42 7.74
N PHE A 90 12.79 5.24 6.49
CA PHE A 90 11.93 4.12 6.12
C PHE A 90 12.66 2.80 6.29
N GLU A 91 13.89 2.69 5.79
CA GLU A 91 14.70 1.47 5.90
C GLU A 91 15.02 1.12 7.35
N GLU A 92 15.37 2.09 8.19
CA GLU A 92 15.59 1.88 9.62
C GLU A 92 14.32 1.40 10.33
N CYS A 93 13.16 1.98 9.98
CA CYS A 93 11.86 1.57 10.53
C CYS A 93 11.52 0.12 10.13
N LEU A 94 11.84 -0.27 8.89
CA LEU A 94 11.67 -1.62 8.38
C LEU A 94 12.65 -2.62 9.01
N GLU A 95 13.91 -2.24 9.20
CA GLU A 95 14.92 -3.04 9.90
C GLU A 95 14.50 -3.28 11.35
N ARG A 96 14.03 -2.25 12.06
CA ARG A 96 13.51 -2.39 13.42
C ARG A 96 12.28 -3.30 13.49
N ALA A 97 11.37 -3.19 12.52
CA ALA A 97 10.22 -4.11 12.43
C ALA A 97 10.67 -5.58 12.23
N THR A 98 11.71 -5.79 11.42
CA THR A 98 12.31 -7.11 11.21
C THR A 98 12.97 -7.64 12.49
N ALA A 99 13.71 -6.79 13.21
CA ALA A 99 14.32 -7.14 14.49
C ALA A 99 13.28 -7.50 15.56
N LEU A 100 12.15 -6.78 15.61
CA LEU A 100 11.03 -7.10 16.50
C LEU A 100 10.36 -8.43 16.13
N GLY A 101 10.21 -8.74 14.84
CA GLY A 101 9.70 -10.04 14.40
C GLY A 101 10.59 -11.21 14.86
N ALA A 102 11.91 -11.06 14.71
CA ALA A 102 12.87 -12.03 15.23
C ALA A 102 12.78 -12.15 16.76
N ARG A 103 12.66 -11.01 17.47
CA ARG A 103 12.52 -10.99 18.92
C ARG A 103 11.26 -11.69 19.42
N ILE A 104 10.13 -11.50 18.74
CA ILE A 104 8.87 -12.18 19.06
C ILE A 104 9.04 -13.70 18.92
N ALA A 105 9.67 -14.16 17.84
CA ALA A 105 9.95 -15.58 17.65
C ALA A 105 10.86 -16.14 18.75
N GLU A 106 11.95 -15.45 19.09
CA GLU A 106 12.86 -15.83 20.17
C GLU A 106 12.16 -15.91 21.52
N LEU A 107 11.34 -14.92 21.86
CA LEU A 107 10.55 -14.91 23.09
C LEU A 107 9.50 -16.04 23.11
N GLY A 108 9.04 -16.49 21.94
CA GLY A 108 8.21 -17.67 21.76
C GLY A 108 8.98 -19.00 21.79
N GLY A 109 10.29 -18.98 22.04
CA GLY A 109 11.15 -20.17 22.14
C GLY A 109 11.82 -20.61 20.84
N ALA A 110 11.72 -19.83 19.76
CA ALA A 110 12.46 -20.12 18.54
C ALA A 110 13.96 -19.85 18.71
N ALA A 111 14.79 -20.52 17.92
CA ALA A 111 16.21 -20.25 17.87
C ALA A 111 16.50 -18.84 17.29
N PRO A 112 17.61 -18.20 17.68
CA PRO A 112 18.00 -16.91 17.12
C PRO A 112 18.11 -16.94 15.60
N VAL A 113 17.52 -15.93 14.96
CA VAL A 113 17.36 -15.88 13.51
C VAL A 113 18.65 -15.43 12.84
N GLY A 114 19.14 -16.21 11.86
CA GLY A 114 20.32 -15.87 11.06
C GLY A 114 20.08 -14.74 10.04
N PRO A 115 21.15 -14.17 9.43
CA PRO A 115 21.04 -13.02 8.52
C PRO A 115 20.16 -13.29 7.30
N ALA A 116 20.23 -14.48 6.70
CA ALA A 116 19.41 -14.84 5.55
C ALA A 116 17.92 -14.90 5.88
N GLU A 117 17.57 -15.35 7.09
CA GLU A 117 16.19 -15.43 7.54
C GLU A 117 15.63 -14.07 7.98
N ARG A 118 16.48 -13.19 8.52
CA ARG A 118 16.12 -11.77 8.70
C ARG A 118 15.78 -11.10 7.37
N GLU A 119 16.56 -11.32 6.30
CA GLU A 119 16.22 -10.75 4.99
C GLU A 119 14.93 -11.35 4.41
N ARG A 120 14.70 -12.65 4.60
CA ARG A 120 13.41 -13.28 4.24
C ARG A 120 12.24 -12.62 4.98
N MET A 121 12.38 -12.42 6.29
CA MET A 121 11.36 -11.77 7.12
C MET A 121 11.11 -10.31 6.69
N ARG A 122 12.17 -9.56 6.38
CA ARG A 122 12.07 -8.21 5.81
C ARG A 122 11.27 -8.21 4.51
N GLY A 123 11.51 -9.18 3.63
CA GLY A 123 10.73 -9.41 2.41
C GLY A 123 9.25 -9.63 2.67
N LEU A 124 8.91 -10.54 3.61
CA LEU A 124 7.52 -10.85 3.97
C LEU A 124 6.78 -9.63 4.54
N ILE A 125 7.46 -8.82 5.37
CA ILE A 125 6.88 -7.58 5.91
C ILE A 125 6.54 -6.62 4.77
N LEU A 126 7.48 -6.38 3.84
CA LEU A 126 7.25 -5.52 2.68
C LEU A 126 6.10 -6.04 1.80
N GLU A 127 6.07 -7.33 1.53
CA GLU A 127 5.00 -7.95 0.73
C GLU A 127 3.62 -7.76 1.38
N GLY A 128 3.51 -8.00 2.69
CA GLY A 128 2.28 -7.77 3.44
C GLY A 128 1.83 -6.32 3.45
N LEU A 129 2.76 -5.37 3.56
CA LEU A 129 2.47 -3.94 3.48
C LEU A 129 1.91 -3.55 2.10
N MET A 130 2.53 -4.05 1.03
CA MET A 130 2.10 -3.78 -0.34
C MET A 130 0.73 -4.40 -0.67
N ALA A 131 0.48 -5.63 -0.20
CA ALA A 131 -0.82 -6.28 -0.35
C ALA A 131 -1.93 -5.49 0.36
N SER A 132 -1.67 -5.04 1.59
CA SER A 132 -2.60 -4.21 2.37
C SER A 132 -2.97 -2.91 1.67
N GLN A 133 -2.01 -2.29 0.98
CA GLN A 133 -2.26 -1.06 0.23
C GLN A 133 -3.13 -1.26 -1.01
N ARG A 134 -2.91 -2.35 -1.75
CA ARG A 134 -3.73 -2.68 -2.93
C ARG A 134 -5.20 -2.86 -2.54
N MET A 135 -5.45 -3.61 -1.47
CA MET A 135 -6.78 -3.81 -0.91
C MET A 135 -7.45 -2.49 -0.48
N ALA A 136 -6.68 -1.56 0.11
CA ALA A 136 -7.20 -0.26 0.51
C ALA A 136 -7.55 0.63 -0.71
N ALA A 137 -6.77 0.55 -1.79
CA ALA A 137 -7.03 1.27 -3.04
C ALA A 137 -8.28 0.72 -3.75
N GLU A 138 -8.43 -0.61 -3.82
CA GLU A 138 -9.63 -1.26 -4.40
C GLU A 138 -10.91 -0.84 -3.68
N LYS A 139 -10.88 -0.79 -2.34
CA LYS A 139 -12.02 -0.36 -1.51
C LYS A 139 -12.34 1.13 -1.63
N ALA A 140 -11.36 1.96 -1.98
CA ALA A 140 -11.51 3.41 -2.13
C ALA A 140 -12.07 3.84 -3.49
N THR A 141 -12.10 2.95 -4.48
CA THR A 141 -12.79 3.18 -5.76
C THR A 141 -14.30 3.08 -5.56
N PRO A 142 -15.07 4.18 -5.58
CA PRO A 142 -16.53 4.06 -5.66
C PRO A 142 -16.86 3.38 -6.99
N SER A 143 -17.60 2.27 -6.93
CA SER A 143 -18.15 1.66 -8.14
C SER A 143 -18.88 2.73 -8.95
N PRO A 144 -18.60 2.90 -10.25
CA PRO A 144 -19.44 3.75 -11.07
C PRO A 144 -20.83 3.09 -11.09
N GLN A 145 -21.82 3.75 -10.48
CA GLN A 145 -23.22 3.43 -10.73
C GLN A 145 -23.50 3.77 -12.19
N ILE A 146 -23.17 2.85 -13.10
CA ILE A 146 -23.54 2.93 -14.50
C ILE A 146 -25.03 2.65 -14.58
N GLY A 147 -25.80 3.75 -14.63
CA GLY A 147 -26.94 3.88 -15.51
C GLY A 147 -28.08 2.88 -15.34
N ARG A 148 -28.89 3.06 -14.30
CA ARG A 148 -30.33 2.73 -14.39
C ARG A 148 -31.02 3.80 -15.25
N ARG A 149 -30.78 3.77 -16.57
CA ARG A 149 -31.44 4.63 -17.56
C ARG A 149 -32.07 3.77 -18.65
N GLY A 150 -33.41 3.77 -18.66
CA GLY A 150 -34.31 3.12 -19.62
C GLY A 150 -35.60 2.82 -18.86
N GLY A 151 -36.67 3.60 -18.97
CA GLY A 151 -37.54 3.87 -20.14
C GLY A 151 -38.88 3.23 -19.76
N ALA A 152 -40.07 3.83 -19.83
CA ALA A 152 -40.79 4.53 -20.88
C ALA A 152 -42.10 5.06 -20.22
N ALA A 153 -42.53 6.30 -20.46
CA ALA A 153 -43.58 6.68 -21.41
C ALA A 153 -44.97 6.92 -20.79
N ALA A 154 -45.58 8.03 -21.26
CA ALA A 154 -47.00 8.37 -21.30
C ALA A 154 -47.74 8.63 -19.97
N HIS A 155 -48.10 9.89 -19.74
CA HIS A 155 -49.51 10.30 -19.85
C HIS A 155 -49.66 11.81 -20.03
N ALA A 156 -50.52 12.16 -20.98
CA ALA A 156 -50.87 13.50 -21.42
C ALA A 156 -51.80 14.25 -20.44
N ALA A 157 -51.75 15.59 -20.45
CA ALA A 157 -52.89 16.53 -20.50
C ALA A 157 -52.40 17.97 -20.23
N GLY A 158 -52.90 18.96 -21.00
CA GLY A 158 -52.59 20.40 -20.88
C GLY A 158 -53.17 21.08 -19.62
N PRO A 159 -53.37 22.43 -19.53
CA PRO A 159 -53.55 23.38 -20.65
C PRO A 159 -52.98 24.83 -20.49
N THR A 160 -53.18 25.63 -21.55
CA THR A 160 -53.47 27.10 -21.63
C THR A 160 -52.44 28.22 -21.35
N ARG A 161 -52.15 29.01 -22.42
CA ARG A 161 -52.29 30.49 -22.62
C ARG A 161 -52.35 31.36 -21.33
N ARG A 162 -51.68 32.52 -21.15
CA ARG A 162 -51.32 33.69 -22.01
C ARG A 162 -50.56 34.71 -21.11
N PRO A 163 -49.63 35.58 -21.57
CA PRO A 163 -49.13 36.67 -20.73
C PRO A 163 -49.77 38.03 -21.08
N GLY A 164 -50.19 38.75 -20.05
CA GLY A 164 -50.54 40.17 -19.96
C GLY A 164 -50.68 40.47 -18.47
N ARG A 165 -50.25 41.58 -17.88
CA ARG A 165 -50.08 42.95 -18.36
C ARG A 165 -49.19 43.69 -17.35
N ALA A 166 -48.54 44.74 -17.83
CA ALA A 166 -47.75 45.69 -17.07
C ALA A 166 -48.51 46.38 -15.92
N SER A 167 -47.75 46.84 -14.94
CA SER A 167 -47.97 48.10 -14.20
C SER A 167 -46.61 48.71 -13.94
#